data_AF-A0A1D3JVS9-F1
#
_entry.id   AF-A0A1D3JVS9-F1
#
_cell.length_a   1.000
_cell.length_b   1.000
_cell.length_c   1.000
_cell.angle_alpha   90.00
_cell.angle_beta   90.00
_cell.angle_gamma   90.00
#
_symmetry.space_group_name_H-M   'P 1'
#
loop_
_entity.id
_entity.type
_entity.pdbx_description
1 polymer ?
#
loop_
_entity_poly.entity_id
_entity_poly.type
_entity_poly.pdbx_seq_one_letter_code
_entity_poly.pdbx_strand_id
1 'polypeptide(L)'
;MFVAAPSKTLLKNTVADIRRRAAEAGRDPRKILIFNLQTVIVGETDAKAKAKFDEYKSYVSYEGAMALISGWTGIDFSQFKPDEPLKHVHTNAIQSAVEAFSTADPSKVWTPKELADWVGIGGFGPLFVGSPETVADLLQEWVEDTDVDGFNLAYALTHETFIDAVELLVPELQKRGVYKKEYAQGTLREKLFGEGPRLPVSHPGSRYRTLANVQKDRAVEHA
;
A
#
# COMPACT_ATOMS: atom_id res chain seq x y z
N MET A 1 9.73 1.52 3.36
CA MET A 1 8.86 0.51 3.97
C MET A 1 7.61 0.39 3.13
N PHE A 2 7.06 -0.80 3.09
CA PHE A 2 5.80 -1.07 2.42
C PHE A 2 4.73 -1.28 3.48
N VAL A 3 3.57 -0.66 3.29
CA VAL A 3 2.39 -0.80 4.14
C VAL A 3 1.18 -1.08 3.26
N ALA A 4 0.18 -1.77 3.81
CA ALA A 4 -1.07 -2.04 3.14
C ALA A 4 -2.22 -1.61 4.06
N ALA A 5 -2.50 -0.31 4.05
CA ALA A 5 -3.56 0.29 4.86
C ALA A 5 -4.80 0.53 3.99
N PRO A 6 -5.96 -0.05 4.32
CA PRO A 6 -7.20 0.09 3.54
C PRO A 6 -7.89 1.45 3.67
N SER A 7 -7.50 2.29 4.65
CA SER A 7 -8.11 3.61 4.90
C SER A 7 -7.06 4.68 5.22
N LYS A 8 -7.41 5.95 4.94
CA LYS A 8 -6.55 7.10 5.25
C LYS A 8 -6.24 7.21 6.74
N THR A 9 -7.24 7.02 7.60
CA THR A 9 -7.08 7.10 9.06
C THR A 9 -6.05 6.10 9.56
N LEU A 10 -6.14 4.84 9.10
CA LEU A 10 -5.17 3.81 9.48
C LEU A 10 -3.79 4.13 8.91
N LEU A 11 -3.70 4.51 7.63
CA LEU A 11 -2.43 4.85 6.99
C LEU A 11 -1.73 6.01 7.72
N LYS A 12 -2.45 7.08 8.03
CA LYS A 12 -1.93 8.25 8.75
C LYS A 12 -1.35 7.87 10.11
N ASN A 13 -2.08 7.05 10.88
CA ASN A 13 -1.62 6.58 12.18
C ASN A 13 -0.38 5.67 12.05
N THR A 14 -0.36 4.77 11.06
CA THR A 14 0.79 3.91 10.78
C THR A 14 2.02 4.73 10.37
N VAL A 15 1.87 5.70 9.46
CA VAL A 15 2.96 6.58 9.03
C VAL A 15 3.52 7.39 10.20
N ALA A 16 2.65 7.97 11.03
CA ALA A 16 3.05 8.72 12.21
C ALA A 16 3.82 7.84 13.22
N ASP A 17 3.36 6.61 13.49
CA ASP A 17 4.03 5.69 14.42
C ASP A 17 5.41 5.27 13.90
N ILE A 18 5.51 4.92 12.62
CA ILE A 18 6.78 4.57 11.97
C ILE A 18 7.79 5.70 12.12
N ARG A 19 7.37 6.93 11.82
CA ARG A 19 8.24 8.12 11.86
C ARG A 19 8.66 8.46 13.29
N ARG A 20 7.75 8.35 14.26
CA ARG A 20 8.06 8.50 15.69
C ARG A 20 9.13 7.50 16.13
N ARG A 21 8.95 6.21 15.83
CA ARG A 21 9.92 5.16 16.18
C ARG A 21 11.28 5.35 15.50
N ALA A 22 11.29 5.87 14.27
CA ALA A 22 12.53 6.20 13.58
C ALA A 22 13.32 7.30 14.33
N ALA A 23 12.64 8.36 14.76
CA ALA A 23 13.24 9.42 15.57
C ALA A 23 13.76 8.89 16.92
N GLU A 24 12.98 8.07 17.62
CA GLU A 24 13.38 7.42 18.88
C GLU A 24 14.62 6.54 18.72
N ALA A 25 14.80 5.93 17.55
CA ALA A 25 15.99 5.16 17.20
C ALA A 25 17.17 6.04 16.73
N GLY A 26 17.09 7.37 16.85
CA GLY A 26 18.14 8.31 16.45
C GLY A 26 18.30 8.46 14.93
N ARG A 27 17.28 8.10 14.15
CA ARG A 27 17.28 8.23 12.68
C ARG A 27 16.41 9.41 12.26
N ASP A 28 16.77 10.05 11.16
CA ASP A 28 15.87 10.98 10.48
C ASP A 28 14.63 10.22 9.96
N PRO A 29 13.41 10.55 10.43
CA PRO A 29 12.19 9.89 9.98
C PRO A 29 11.95 9.95 8.47
N ARG A 30 12.42 11.02 7.80
CA ARG A 30 12.28 11.19 6.35
C ARG A 30 13.23 10.30 5.56
N LYS A 31 14.20 9.63 6.21
CA LYS A 31 15.05 8.59 5.59
C LYS A 31 14.42 7.21 5.59
N ILE A 32 13.12 7.14 5.86
CA ILE A 32 12.29 5.96 5.67
C ILE A 32 11.13 6.37 4.76
N LEU A 33 11.29 6.15 3.45
CA LEU A 33 10.19 6.35 2.51
C LEU A 33 9.14 5.26 2.74
N ILE A 34 7.88 5.64 2.86
CA ILE A 34 6.74 4.74 3.11
C ILE A 34 5.91 4.70 1.83
N PHE A 35 5.64 3.49 1.33
CA PHE A 35 4.81 3.27 0.15
C PHE A 35 3.59 2.46 0.56
N ASN A 36 2.38 2.96 0.27
CA ASN A 36 1.14 2.22 0.52
C ASN A 36 0.77 1.34 -0.69
N LEU A 37 0.19 0.17 -0.45
CA LEU A 37 -0.43 -0.64 -1.49
C LEU A 37 -1.58 0.15 -2.13
N GLN A 38 -1.60 0.25 -3.45
CA GLN A 38 -2.65 0.94 -4.17
C GLN A 38 -2.97 0.21 -5.46
N THR A 39 -4.26 0.08 -5.79
CA THR A 39 -4.71 -0.35 -7.11
C THR A 39 -5.44 0.80 -7.79
N VAL A 40 -5.23 0.95 -9.09
CA VAL A 40 -5.91 1.95 -9.91
C VAL A 40 -6.52 1.30 -11.14
N ILE A 41 -7.69 1.78 -11.53
CA ILE A 41 -8.31 1.49 -12.83
C ILE A 41 -8.55 2.83 -13.49
N VAL A 42 -7.74 3.12 -14.50
CA VAL A 42 -7.75 4.40 -15.20
C VAL A 42 -8.39 4.21 -16.57
N GLY A 43 -9.23 5.16 -16.95
CA GLY A 43 -9.77 5.30 -18.30
C GLY A 43 -9.76 6.76 -18.70
N GLU A 44 -9.89 7.09 -19.99
CA GLU A 44 -9.85 8.49 -20.46
C GLU A 44 -10.92 9.40 -19.81
N THR A 45 -11.99 8.80 -19.28
CA THR A 45 -13.05 9.47 -18.51
C THR A 45 -13.47 8.58 -17.34
N ASP A 46 -14.10 9.15 -16.32
CA ASP A 46 -14.62 8.38 -15.18
C ASP A 46 -15.60 7.29 -15.63
N ALA A 47 -16.43 7.58 -16.64
CA ALA A 47 -17.38 6.62 -17.20
C ALA A 47 -16.68 5.41 -17.84
N LYS A 48 -15.60 5.65 -18.60
CA LYS A 48 -14.81 4.56 -19.21
C LYS A 48 -14.06 3.76 -18.15
N ALA A 49 -13.51 4.41 -17.13
CA ALA A 49 -12.86 3.74 -16.00
C ALA A 49 -13.84 2.87 -15.22
N LYS A 50 -15.06 3.37 -14.98
CA LYS A 50 -16.14 2.62 -14.31
C LYS A 50 -16.57 1.41 -15.12
N ALA A 51 -16.77 1.56 -16.43
CA ALA A 51 -17.11 0.45 -17.31
C ALA A 51 -16.03 -0.65 -17.29
N LYS A 52 -14.76 -0.25 -17.37
CA LYS A 52 -13.61 -1.16 -17.25
C LYS A 52 -13.58 -1.88 -15.90
N PHE A 53 -13.83 -1.16 -14.79
CA PHE A 53 -13.93 -1.78 -13.47
C PHE A 53 -15.08 -2.79 -13.38
N ASP A 54 -16.26 -2.47 -13.91
CA ASP A 54 -17.41 -3.39 -13.88
C ASP A 54 -17.15 -4.65 -14.70
N GLU A 55 -16.48 -4.51 -15.85
CA GLU A 55 -16.01 -5.63 -16.65
C GLU A 55 -15.02 -6.50 -15.85
N TYR A 56 -13.96 -5.92 -15.28
CA TYR A 56 -12.99 -6.66 -14.48
C TYR A 56 -13.64 -7.35 -13.27
N LYS A 57 -14.59 -6.67 -12.62
CA LYS A 57 -15.34 -7.22 -11.48
C LYS A 57 -16.14 -8.47 -11.88
N SER A 58 -16.63 -8.54 -13.12
CA SER A 58 -17.35 -9.72 -13.62
C SER A 58 -16.50 -11.00 -13.68
N TYR A 59 -15.17 -10.86 -13.70
CA TYR A 59 -14.23 -11.98 -13.73
C TYR A 59 -13.70 -12.39 -12.35
N VAL A 60 -14.11 -11.70 -11.28
CA VAL A 60 -13.66 -12.02 -9.92
C VAL A 60 -14.12 -13.42 -9.50
N SER A 61 -13.19 -14.26 -9.05
CA SER A 61 -13.49 -15.55 -8.43
C SER A 61 -13.73 -15.38 -6.94
N TYR A 62 -14.93 -15.77 -6.49
CA TYR A 62 -15.29 -15.79 -5.07
C TYR A 62 -14.34 -16.70 -4.28
N GLU A 63 -14.12 -17.93 -4.76
CA GLU A 63 -13.26 -18.92 -4.11
C GLU A 63 -11.80 -18.44 -4.04
N GLY A 64 -11.31 -17.81 -5.12
CA GLY A 64 -9.97 -17.22 -5.15
C GLY A 64 -9.81 -16.09 -4.12
N ALA A 65 -10.79 -15.19 -4.03
CA ALA A 65 -10.78 -14.11 -3.04
C ALA A 65 -10.84 -14.67 -1.61
N MET A 66 -11.67 -15.69 -1.35
CA MET A 66 -11.76 -16.35 -0.05
C MET A 66 -10.47 -17.08 0.34
N ALA A 67 -9.81 -17.74 -0.61
CA ALA A 67 -8.52 -18.38 -0.37
C ALA A 67 -7.43 -17.36 0.01
N LEU A 68 -7.37 -16.22 -0.70
CA LEU A 68 -6.42 -15.15 -0.42
C LEU A 68 -6.61 -14.56 0.97
N ILE A 69 -7.84 -14.16 1.31
CA ILE A 69 -8.10 -13.55 2.61
C ILE A 69 -7.95 -14.56 3.76
N SER A 70 -8.24 -15.83 3.53
CA SER A 70 -7.96 -16.89 4.51
C SER A 70 -6.47 -16.96 4.80
N GLY A 71 -5.62 -16.93 3.76
CA GLY A 71 -4.16 -16.94 3.91
C GLY A 71 -3.62 -15.72 4.64
N TRP A 72 -4.19 -14.54 4.42
CA TRP A 72 -3.75 -13.30 5.07
C TRP A 72 -4.17 -13.19 6.53
N THR A 73 -5.34 -13.72 6.88
CA THR A 73 -5.95 -13.53 8.20
C THR A 73 -5.80 -14.76 9.11
N GLY A 74 -5.48 -15.92 8.55
CA GLY A 74 -5.47 -17.21 9.24
C GLY A 74 -6.86 -17.77 9.53
N ILE A 75 -7.92 -17.16 8.99
CA ILE A 75 -9.31 -17.58 9.16
C ILE A 75 -9.69 -18.47 7.99
N ASP A 76 -10.28 -19.64 8.24
CA ASP A 76 -10.84 -20.47 7.18
C ASP A 76 -12.21 -19.94 6.74
N PHE A 77 -12.25 -19.15 5.65
CA PHE A 77 -13.51 -18.58 5.16
C PHE A 77 -14.45 -19.59 4.48
N SER A 78 -14.01 -20.83 4.23
CA SER A 78 -14.89 -21.88 3.67
C SER A 78 -15.99 -22.30 4.66
N GLN A 79 -15.83 -21.96 5.93
CA GLN A 79 -16.77 -22.29 7.01
C GLN A 79 -17.98 -21.34 7.07
N PHE A 80 -17.94 -20.19 6.37
CA PHE A 80 -18.99 -19.18 6.39
C PHE A 80 -19.84 -19.21 5.14
N LYS A 81 -21.14 -18.93 5.29
CA LYS A 81 -22.03 -18.76 4.14
C LYS A 81 -21.78 -17.39 3.48
N PRO A 82 -21.82 -17.28 2.14
CA PRO A 82 -21.50 -16.04 1.44
C PRO A 82 -22.28 -14.81 1.91
N ASP A 83 -23.56 -14.97 2.25
CA ASP A 83 -24.45 -13.88 2.65
C ASP A 83 -24.62 -13.76 4.18
N GLU A 84 -23.85 -14.53 4.96
CA GLU A 84 -23.93 -14.49 6.42
C GLU A 84 -23.14 -13.31 6.99
N PRO A 85 -23.75 -12.45 7.84
CA PRO A 85 -23.05 -11.32 8.43
C PRO A 85 -21.91 -11.77 9.37
N LEU A 86 -20.68 -11.32 9.11
CA LEU A 86 -19.47 -11.69 9.87
C LEU A 86 -19.49 -11.23 11.33
N LYS A 87 -20.39 -10.32 11.72
CA LYS A 87 -20.57 -9.86 13.11
C LYS A 87 -20.97 -10.96 14.09
N HIS A 88 -21.51 -12.08 13.60
CA HIS A 88 -21.94 -13.20 14.45
C HIS A 88 -20.80 -14.18 14.79
N VAL A 89 -19.59 -13.94 14.27
CA VAL A 89 -18.47 -14.87 14.45
C VAL A 89 -17.43 -14.31 15.41
N HIS A 90 -17.43 -14.83 16.63
CA HIS A 90 -16.58 -14.36 17.72
C HIS A 90 -15.24 -15.12 17.78
N THR A 91 -14.30 -14.76 16.91
CA THR A 91 -12.88 -15.09 17.13
C THR A 91 -12.01 -13.85 17.00
N ASN A 92 -10.93 -13.75 17.79
CA ASN A 92 -10.04 -12.58 17.79
C ASN A 92 -9.39 -12.32 16.41
N ALA A 93 -9.15 -13.39 15.64
CA ALA A 93 -8.61 -13.29 14.29
C ALA A 93 -9.64 -12.67 13.32
N ILE A 94 -10.90 -13.12 13.39
CA ILE A 94 -12.01 -12.58 12.59
C ILE A 94 -12.26 -11.13 12.93
N GLN A 95 -12.21 -10.76 14.21
CA GLN A 95 -12.37 -9.37 14.61
C GLN A 95 -11.27 -8.48 14.02
N SER A 96 -10.00 -8.87 14.09
CA SER A 96 -8.91 -8.10 13.48
C SER A 96 -9.06 -7.94 11.96
N ALA A 97 -9.45 -9.00 11.26
CA ALA A 97 -9.68 -8.98 9.82
C ALA A 97 -10.88 -8.09 9.46
N VAL A 98 -12.02 -8.32 10.11
CA VAL A 98 -13.24 -7.53 9.92
C VAL A 98 -13.03 -6.08 10.32
N GLU A 99 -12.27 -5.78 11.38
CA GLU A 99 -11.90 -4.42 11.77
C GLU A 99 -11.07 -3.74 10.69
N ALA A 100 -10.10 -4.42 10.09
CA ALA A 100 -9.32 -3.85 8.99
C ALA A 100 -10.23 -3.38 7.83
N PHE A 101 -11.22 -4.19 7.42
CA PHE A 101 -12.19 -3.81 6.37
C PHE A 101 -13.29 -2.86 6.88
N SER A 102 -13.69 -2.96 8.14
CA SER A 102 -14.63 -2.04 8.77
C SER A 102 -14.03 -0.65 8.94
N THR A 103 -12.70 -0.49 8.99
CA THR A 103 -12.11 0.86 8.91
C THR A 103 -12.25 1.49 7.52
N ALA A 104 -12.43 0.68 6.46
CA ALA A 104 -12.71 1.18 5.13
C ALA A 104 -14.17 1.66 4.99
N ASP A 105 -15.11 0.95 5.61
CA ASP A 105 -16.50 1.40 5.78
C ASP A 105 -17.04 1.03 7.18
N PRO A 106 -16.97 1.96 8.15
CA PRO A 106 -17.37 1.71 9.54
C PRO A 106 -18.87 1.49 9.72
N SER A 107 -19.68 1.90 8.75
CA SER A 107 -21.13 1.79 8.81
C SER A 107 -21.64 0.44 8.31
N LYS A 108 -20.79 -0.32 7.63
CA LYS A 108 -21.18 -1.52 6.90
C LYS A 108 -21.10 -2.79 7.75
N VAL A 109 -22.04 -3.69 7.53
CA VAL A 109 -21.99 -5.07 8.05
C VAL A 109 -21.51 -5.98 6.93
N TRP A 110 -20.27 -6.41 7.01
CA TRP A 110 -19.66 -7.22 5.95
C TRP A 110 -20.15 -8.67 5.96
N THR A 111 -20.45 -9.19 4.77
CA THR A 111 -20.58 -10.64 4.51
C THR A 111 -19.34 -11.16 3.76
N PRO A 112 -19.06 -12.48 3.75
CA PRO A 112 -17.97 -13.04 2.94
C PRO A 112 -18.08 -12.67 1.45
N LYS A 113 -19.30 -12.59 0.89
CA LYS A 113 -19.51 -12.16 -0.49
C LYS A 113 -19.09 -10.72 -0.74
N GLU A 114 -19.45 -9.81 0.15
CA GLU A 114 -19.02 -8.41 0.03
C GLU A 114 -17.52 -8.24 0.23
N LEU A 115 -16.95 -9.07 1.09
CA LEU A 115 -15.51 -9.14 1.31
C LEU A 115 -14.78 -9.68 0.08
N ALA A 116 -15.33 -10.71 -0.59
CA ALA A 116 -14.82 -11.20 -1.86
C ALA A 116 -14.90 -10.13 -2.95
N ASP A 117 -16.01 -9.40 -3.02
CA ASP A 117 -16.19 -8.28 -3.96
C ASP A 117 -15.16 -7.17 -3.74
N TRP A 118 -14.80 -6.90 -2.49
CA TRP A 118 -13.78 -5.92 -2.12
C TRP A 118 -12.37 -6.41 -2.45
N VAL A 119 -12.02 -7.60 -1.96
CA VAL A 119 -10.69 -8.19 -2.09
C VAL A 119 -10.38 -8.60 -3.53
N GLY A 120 -11.42 -8.97 -4.29
CA GLY A 120 -11.33 -9.50 -5.64
C GLY A 120 -10.57 -8.58 -6.61
N ILE A 121 -10.60 -7.27 -6.38
CA ILE A 121 -9.75 -6.30 -7.07
C ILE A 121 -9.16 -5.34 -6.04
N GLY A 122 -7.85 -5.40 -5.86
CA GLY A 122 -7.09 -4.48 -4.99
C GLY A 122 -6.63 -5.06 -3.65
N GLY A 123 -7.12 -6.24 -3.28
CA GLY A 123 -6.65 -6.96 -2.10
C GLY A 123 -6.91 -6.20 -0.80
N PHE A 124 -5.86 -5.94 -0.03
CA PHE A 124 -5.92 -5.16 1.22
C PHE A 124 -5.74 -3.64 1.04
N GLY A 125 -5.37 -3.19 -0.16
CA GLY A 125 -5.16 -1.78 -0.44
C GLY A 125 -6.45 -1.09 -0.93
N PRO A 126 -6.45 0.24 -0.96
CA PRO A 126 -7.50 1.01 -1.62
C PRO A 126 -7.51 0.74 -3.14
N LEU A 127 -8.69 0.88 -3.73
CA LEU A 127 -8.92 0.82 -5.18
C LEU A 127 -9.48 2.16 -5.65
N PHE A 128 -8.78 2.83 -6.57
CA PHE A 128 -9.28 4.06 -7.21
C PHE A 128 -9.70 3.78 -8.64
N VAL A 129 -10.87 4.27 -9.02
CA VAL A 129 -11.43 4.10 -10.36
C VAL A 129 -11.82 5.46 -10.89
N GLY A 130 -11.26 5.89 -12.01
CA GLY A 130 -11.56 7.20 -12.58
C GLY A 130 -10.72 7.61 -13.78
N SER A 131 -10.95 8.84 -14.22
CA SER A 131 -10.09 9.56 -15.17
C SER A 131 -8.69 9.80 -14.60
N PRO A 132 -7.70 10.18 -15.44
CA PRO A 132 -6.37 10.57 -14.97
C PRO A 132 -6.45 11.68 -13.92
N GLU A 133 -7.31 12.67 -14.13
CA GLU A 133 -7.51 13.78 -13.20
C GLU A 133 -8.05 13.28 -11.86
N THR A 134 -9.13 12.49 -11.89
CA THR A 134 -9.76 11.92 -10.69
C THR A 134 -8.77 11.08 -9.89
N VAL A 135 -8.05 10.18 -10.54
CA VAL A 135 -7.09 9.30 -9.86
C VAL A 135 -5.89 10.09 -9.35
N ALA A 136 -5.39 11.08 -10.10
CA ALA A 136 -4.31 11.94 -9.63
C ALA A 136 -4.74 12.81 -8.44
N ASP A 137 -5.98 13.32 -8.41
CA ASP A 137 -6.54 14.03 -7.25
C ASP A 137 -6.55 13.11 -6.02
N LEU A 138 -7.10 11.90 -6.13
CA LEU A 138 -7.16 10.93 -5.04
C LEU A 138 -5.75 10.57 -4.51
N LEU A 139 -4.78 10.30 -5.39
CA LEU A 139 -3.42 9.97 -4.98
C LEU A 139 -2.76 11.12 -4.21
N GLN A 140 -2.94 12.37 -4.64
CA GLN A 140 -2.40 13.53 -3.93
C GLN A 140 -3.12 13.76 -2.60
N GLU A 141 -4.44 13.65 -2.56
CA GLU A 141 -5.23 13.73 -1.32
C GLU A 141 -4.74 12.71 -0.29
N TRP A 142 -4.38 11.49 -0.73
CA TRP A 142 -3.78 10.47 0.14
C TRP A 142 -2.38 10.84 0.61
N VAL A 143 -1.52 11.40 -0.24
CA VAL A 143 -0.20 11.90 0.17
C VAL A 143 -0.32 13.01 1.20
N GLU A 144 -1.18 14.00 0.96
CA GLU A 144 -1.38 15.16 1.84
C GLU A 144 -1.95 14.74 3.21
N ASP A 145 -2.97 13.88 3.23
CA ASP A 145 -3.64 13.51 4.48
C ASP A 145 -2.84 12.55 5.36
N THR A 146 -1.98 11.73 4.75
CA THR A 146 -1.34 10.60 5.42
C THR A 146 0.19 10.70 5.51
N ASP A 147 0.81 11.63 4.77
CA ASP A 147 2.26 11.83 4.69
C ASP A 147 3.01 10.59 4.16
N VAL A 148 2.34 9.80 3.31
CA VAL A 148 2.96 8.70 2.57
C VAL A 148 3.85 9.23 1.44
N ASP A 149 4.98 8.58 1.17
CA ASP A 149 5.98 9.06 0.20
C ASP A 149 5.73 8.53 -1.23
N GLY A 150 4.77 7.61 -1.39
CA GLY A 150 4.33 7.11 -2.68
C GLY A 150 3.48 5.85 -2.58
N PHE A 151 3.34 5.18 -3.72
CA PHE A 151 2.45 4.01 -3.83
C PHE A 151 3.18 2.84 -4.46
N ASN A 152 2.91 1.65 -3.94
CA ASN A 152 3.23 0.39 -4.59
C ASN A 152 2.03 -0.03 -5.42
N LEU A 153 2.13 0.16 -6.74
CA LEU A 153 1.00 -0.03 -7.66
C LEU A 153 0.79 -1.51 -7.96
N ALA A 154 -0.31 -2.07 -7.44
CA ALA A 154 -0.80 -3.38 -7.81
C ALA A 154 -1.65 -3.32 -9.10
N TYR A 155 -1.88 -4.47 -9.72
CA TYR A 155 -2.62 -4.59 -10.97
C TYR A 155 -3.96 -5.29 -10.75
N ALA A 156 -4.98 -4.88 -11.50
CA ALA A 156 -6.19 -5.66 -11.71
C ALA A 156 -6.00 -6.63 -12.89
N LEU A 157 -5.41 -6.14 -13.98
CA LEU A 157 -5.08 -6.92 -15.16
C LEU A 157 -3.67 -6.57 -15.65
N THR A 158 -2.82 -7.58 -15.79
CA THR A 158 -1.49 -7.41 -16.38
C THR A 158 -1.54 -7.75 -17.87
N HIS A 159 -1.04 -6.90 -18.79
CA HIS A 159 -0.23 -5.70 -18.57
C HIS A 159 -1.02 -4.38 -18.61
N GLU A 160 -2.32 -4.43 -18.88
CA GLU A 160 -3.17 -3.26 -19.15
C GLU A 160 -3.15 -2.21 -18.04
N THR A 161 -3.22 -2.61 -16.76
CA THR A 161 -3.19 -1.66 -15.64
C THR A 161 -1.94 -0.77 -15.68
N PHE A 162 -0.79 -1.33 -16.06
CA PHE A 162 0.45 -0.56 -16.14
C PHE A 162 0.52 0.30 -17.41
N ILE A 163 -0.05 -0.16 -18.52
CA ILE A 163 -0.16 0.63 -19.74
C ILE A 163 -1.02 1.86 -19.48
N ASP A 164 -2.23 1.68 -18.93
CA ASP A 164 -3.12 2.80 -18.58
C ASP A 164 -2.45 3.78 -17.60
N ALA A 165 -1.74 3.26 -16.60
CA ALA A 165 -1.03 4.11 -15.65
C ALA A 165 0.07 4.95 -16.34
N VAL A 166 0.83 4.36 -17.27
CA VAL A 166 1.91 5.05 -17.99
C VAL A 166 1.39 6.01 -19.05
N GLU A 167 0.36 5.61 -19.81
CA GLU A 167 -0.13 6.39 -20.95
C GLU A 167 -1.13 7.48 -20.53
N LEU A 168 -1.90 7.26 -19.47
CA LEU A 168 -2.96 8.19 -19.05
C LEU A 168 -2.61 8.93 -17.75
N LEU A 169 -2.20 8.21 -16.70
CA LEU A 169 -2.02 8.80 -15.37
C LEU A 169 -0.67 9.52 -15.21
N VAL A 170 0.44 8.94 -15.67
CA VAL A 170 1.77 9.54 -15.55
C VAL A 170 1.86 10.93 -16.21
N PRO A 171 1.30 11.18 -17.42
CA PRO A 171 1.28 12.52 -18.01
C PRO A 171 0.56 13.55 -17.14
N GLU A 172 -0.58 13.19 -16.54
CA GLU A 172 -1.31 14.08 -15.64
C GLU A 172 -0.51 14.37 -14.35
N LEU A 173 0.12 13.36 -13.74
CA LEU A 173 1.00 13.56 -12.59
C LEU A 173 2.24 14.41 -12.93
N GLN A 174 2.81 14.26 -14.14
CA GLN A 174 3.93 15.09 -14.62
C GLN A 174 3.52 16.54 -14.90
N LYS A 175 2.30 16.76 -15.40
CA LYS A 175 1.71 18.09 -15.60
C LYS A 175 1.52 18.82 -14.27
N ARG A 176 1.14 18.08 -13.21
CA ARG A 176 1.02 18.58 -11.84
C ARG A 176 2.36 18.75 -11.11
N GLY A 177 3.46 18.26 -11.69
CA GLY A 177 4.80 18.38 -11.10
C GLY A 177 5.08 17.42 -9.94
N VAL A 178 4.21 16.43 -9.71
CA VAL A 178 4.34 15.45 -8.62
C VAL A 178 4.93 14.11 -9.08
N TYR A 179 5.26 13.99 -10.36
CA TYR A 179 5.98 12.83 -10.91
C TYR A 179 7.15 13.28 -11.78
N LYS A 180 8.26 12.54 -11.69
CA LYS A 180 9.48 12.85 -12.43
C LYS A 180 9.27 12.75 -13.95
N LYS A 181 9.96 13.63 -14.69
CA LYS A 181 9.99 13.60 -16.18
C LYS A 181 11.14 12.79 -16.74
N GLU A 182 12.20 12.63 -15.96
CA GLU A 182 13.39 11.87 -16.30
C GLU A 182 13.96 11.16 -15.07
N TYR A 183 14.82 10.19 -15.29
CA TYR A 183 15.52 9.52 -14.20
C TYR A 183 16.78 10.31 -13.84
N ALA A 184 16.93 10.63 -12.54
CA ALA A 184 18.21 11.08 -12.02
C ALA A 184 19.29 10.01 -12.26
N GLN A 185 20.55 10.43 -12.41
CA GLN A 185 21.68 9.52 -12.58
C GLN A 185 22.02 8.76 -11.28
N GLY A 186 22.76 7.66 -11.41
CA GLY A 186 23.26 6.88 -10.27
C GLY A 186 22.40 5.67 -9.88
N THR A 187 22.69 5.12 -8.71
CA THR A 187 22.04 3.94 -8.11
C THR A 187 20.61 4.24 -7.65
N LEU A 188 19.84 3.18 -7.33
CA LEU A 188 18.49 3.34 -6.80
C LEU A 188 18.46 4.16 -5.49
N ARG A 189 19.45 4.01 -4.61
CA ARG A 189 19.51 4.78 -3.36
C ARG A 189 19.72 6.27 -3.63
N GLU A 190 20.57 6.60 -4.58
CA GLU A 190 20.78 8.00 -4.99
C GLU A 190 19.48 8.58 -5.57
N LYS A 191 18.77 7.83 -6.41
CA LYS A 191 17.47 8.24 -6.97
C LYS A 191 16.38 8.45 -5.90
N LEU A 192 16.41 7.70 -4.81
CA LEU A 192 15.40 7.79 -3.74
C LEU A 192 15.74 8.81 -2.65
N PHE A 193 17.02 8.99 -2.33
CA PHE A 193 17.43 9.77 -1.15
C PHE A 193 18.33 10.96 -1.47
N GLY A 194 18.84 11.09 -2.70
CA GLY A 194 19.65 12.22 -3.16
C GLY A 194 21.06 12.32 -2.55
N GLU A 195 21.47 11.34 -1.75
CA GLU A 195 22.76 11.39 -1.03
C GLU A 195 23.85 10.61 -1.78
N GLY A 196 23.92 9.30 -1.56
CA GLY A 196 24.98 8.48 -2.11
C GLY A 196 24.60 7.01 -2.23
N PRO A 197 25.47 6.19 -2.83
CA PRO A 197 25.16 4.81 -3.16
C PRO A 197 25.14 3.89 -1.94
N ARG A 198 25.63 4.34 -0.78
CA ARG A 198 25.72 3.57 0.46
C ARG A 198 24.74 4.10 1.51
N LEU A 199 24.44 3.28 2.51
CA LEU A 199 23.62 3.69 3.66
C LEU A 199 24.20 4.96 4.32
N PRO A 200 23.41 5.79 5.03
CA PRO A 200 23.97 6.88 5.84
C PRO A 200 24.60 6.33 7.12
N VAL A 201 25.41 7.13 7.82
CA VAL A 201 26.05 6.73 9.08
C VAL A 201 25.04 6.42 10.19
N SER A 202 23.87 7.07 10.15
CA SER A 202 22.74 6.85 11.07
C SER A 202 22.00 5.53 10.85
N HIS A 203 22.22 4.83 9.73
CA HIS A 203 21.55 3.57 9.47
C HIS A 203 22.28 2.43 10.19
N PRO A 204 21.60 1.50 10.91
CA PRO A 204 22.26 0.43 11.67
C PRO A 204 23.29 -0.39 10.87
N GLY A 205 22.97 -0.70 9.61
CA GLY A 205 23.90 -1.37 8.69
C GLY A 205 25.23 -0.65 8.42
N SER A 206 25.36 0.64 8.75
CA SER A 206 26.63 1.38 8.64
C SER A 206 27.71 0.87 9.60
N ARG A 207 27.29 0.34 10.76
CA ARG A 207 28.16 -0.19 11.80
C ARG A 207 28.98 -1.38 11.33
N TYR A 208 28.53 -2.08 10.29
CA TYR A 208 29.20 -3.27 9.75
C TYR A 208 30.04 -2.99 8.50
N ARG A 209 30.33 -1.72 8.16
CA ARG A 209 31.10 -1.38 6.94
C ARG A 209 32.56 -1.81 6.97
N THR A 210 33.16 -1.83 8.15
CA THR A 210 34.57 -2.17 8.32
C THR A 210 34.69 -3.21 9.42
N LEU A 211 35.65 -4.11 9.28
CA LEU A 211 35.95 -5.11 10.30
C LEU A 211 36.27 -4.46 11.65
N ALA A 212 36.94 -3.29 11.64
CA ALA A 212 37.22 -2.51 12.84
C ALA A 212 35.96 -2.04 13.57
N ASN A 213 34.91 -1.63 12.85
CA ASN A 213 33.65 -1.23 13.47
C ASN A 213 32.89 -2.44 14.04
N VAL A 214 32.92 -3.57 13.34
CA VAL A 214 32.32 -4.84 13.81
C VAL A 214 32.99 -5.32 15.11
N GLN A 215 34.31 -5.22 15.21
CA GLN A 215 35.06 -5.59 16.41
C GLN A 215 34.73 -4.68 17.60
N LYS A 216 34.57 -3.36 17.38
CA LYS A 216 34.13 -2.42 18.42
C LYS A 216 32.73 -2.74 18.95
N ASP A 217 31.78 -3.05 18.07
CA ASP A 217 30.42 -3.39 18.49
C ASP A 217 30.39 -4.66 19.36
N ARG A 218 31.14 -5.71 18.99
CA ARG A 218 31.25 -6.93 19.80
C ARG A 218 31.87 -6.69 21.16
N ALA A 219 32.80 -5.75 21.29
CA ALA A 219 33.41 -5.43 22.58
C ALA A 219 32.44 -4.74 23.54
N VAL A 220 31.43 -4.02 23.03
CA VAL A 220 30.39 -3.37 23.83
C VAL A 220 29.31 -4.36 24.29
N GLU A 221 29.04 -5.43 23.53
CA GLU A 221 28.08 -6.48 23.92
C GLU A 221 28.62 -7.44 25.01
N HIS A 222 29.94 -7.47 25.23
CA HIS A 222 30.60 -8.36 26.19
C HIS A 222 31.10 -7.64 27.46
N ALA A 223 30.74 -6.36 27.65
CA ALA A 223 31.06 -5.55 28.82
C ALA A 223 29.80 -5.26 29.64
#